data_AF-A0A4Y9T1V4-F1
#
_entry.id   AF-A0A4Y9T1V4-F1
#
_cell.length_a   1.000
_cell.length_b   1.000
_cell.length_c   1.000
_cell.angle_alpha   90.00
_cell.angle_beta   90.00
_cell.angle_gamma   90.00
#
_symmetry.space_group_name_H-M   'P 1'
#
loop_
_entity.id
_entity.type
_entity.pdbx_description
1 polymer ?
#
loop_
_entity_poly.entity_id
_entity_poly.type
_entity_poly.pdbx_seq_one_letter_code
_entity_poly.pdbx_strand_id
1 'polypeptide(L)'
;MNKQYLVVWEDQPATEVPPAVVSAVDANQATDKYLRLVYSKDEVFRESVLDRSINMSFAERFFIVTDEERQKFDRTGAVDYDLDVVEARVRVYFGARPDIAEKYVQYIRTGKQDLIDDEAFEVIASSDPEGVAALALDELQHL
;
A
#
# COMPACT_ATOMS: atom_id res chain seq x y z
N MET A 1 -6.64 21.38 -17.52
CA MET A 1 -5.38 21.35 -18.30
C MET A 1 -4.37 20.58 -17.48
N ASN A 2 -3.58 19.67 -18.08
CA ASN A 2 -2.58 18.92 -17.31
C ASN A 2 -1.42 19.85 -16.91
N LYS A 3 -0.98 19.75 -15.66
CA LYS A 3 0.22 20.36 -15.11
C LYS A 3 1.25 19.27 -14.78
N GLN A 4 2.48 19.67 -14.51
CA GLN A 4 3.50 18.79 -13.98
C GLN A 4 3.60 18.94 -12.47
N TYR A 5 3.63 17.82 -11.77
CA TYR A 5 3.76 17.74 -10.31
C TYR A 5 5.03 16.97 -9.97
N LEU A 6 5.80 17.49 -9.02
CA LEU A 6 6.83 16.73 -8.33
C LEU A 6 6.16 15.97 -7.18
N VAL A 7 6.24 14.65 -7.22
CA VAL A 7 5.70 13.77 -6.19
C VAL A 7 6.84 13.25 -5.33
N VAL A 8 6.72 13.40 -4.02
CA VAL A 8 7.73 13.06 -3.01
C VAL A 8 7.09 12.30 -1.85
N TRP A 9 7.90 11.50 -1.17
CA TRP A 9 7.56 11.02 0.16
C TRP A 9 8.03 12.04 1.21
N GLU A 10 7.14 12.44 2.11
CA GLU A 10 7.41 13.49 3.11
C GLU A 10 8.43 13.03 4.15
N ASP A 11 8.35 11.77 4.56
CA ASP A 11 9.15 11.19 5.64
C ASP A 11 10.30 10.30 5.15
N GLN A 12 10.58 10.27 3.85
CA GLN A 12 11.66 9.47 3.26
C GLN A 12 12.65 10.36 2.52
N PRO A 13 13.96 10.14 2.69
CA PRO A 13 14.94 10.91 1.94
C PRO A 13 14.85 10.56 0.45
N ALA A 14 15.02 11.58 -0.41
CA ALA A 14 15.00 11.43 -1.86
C ALA A 14 16.04 10.44 -2.43
N THR A 15 17.04 10.07 -1.62
CA THR A 15 18.03 9.04 -1.95
C THR A 15 17.50 7.62 -1.80
N GLU A 16 16.51 7.42 -0.92
CA GLU A 16 15.88 6.13 -0.69
C GLU A 16 14.65 5.97 -1.57
N VAL A 17 13.80 7.00 -1.64
CA VAL A 17 12.66 7.03 -2.57
C VAL A 17 12.77 8.25 -3.49
N PRO A 18 13.28 8.06 -4.73
CA PRO A 18 13.46 9.16 -5.66
C PRO A 18 12.15 9.88 -5.99
N PRO A 19 12.13 11.22 -5.98
CA PRO A 19 11.01 12.00 -6.47
C PRO A 19 10.68 11.67 -7.92
N ALA A 20 9.40 11.69 -8.26
CA ALA A 20 8.95 11.50 -9.64
C ALA A 20 8.18 12.71 -10.14
N VAL A 21 8.31 13.02 -11.43
CA VAL A 21 7.49 14.03 -12.08
C VAL A 21 6.33 13.37 -12.81
N VAL A 22 5.10 13.76 -12.46
CA VAL A 22 3.87 13.21 -13.02
C VAL A 22 3.02 14.30 -13.65
N SER A 23 2.40 14.02 -14.80
CA SER A 23 1.41 14.91 -15.41
C SER A 23 0.00 14.60 -14.93
N ALA A 24 -0.67 15.57 -14.34
CA ALA A 24 -2.01 15.43 -13.77
C ALA A 24 -2.82 16.73 -13.82
N VAL A 25 -4.13 16.65 -13.60
CA VAL A 25 -5.03 17.82 -13.55
C VAL A 25 -5.00 18.53 -12.19
N ASP A 26 -4.69 17.80 -11.13
CA ASP A 26 -4.57 18.26 -9.75
C ASP A 26 -3.59 17.38 -8.96
N ALA A 27 -3.27 17.81 -7.73
CA ALA A 27 -2.33 17.12 -6.85
C ALA A 27 -2.80 15.71 -6.46
N ASN A 28 -4.09 15.53 -6.21
CA ASN A 28 -4.64 14.21 -5.84
C ASN A 28 -4.47 13.20 -6.97
N GLN A 29 -4.75 13.61 -8.21
CA GLN A 29 -4.52 12.78 -9.38
C GLN A 29 -3.02 12.53 -9.63
N ALA A 30 -2.14 13.48 -9.30
CA ALA A 30 -0.70 13.25 -9.39
C ALA A 30 -0.24 12.17 -8.41
N THR A 31 -0.69 12.24 -7.15
CA THR A 31 -0.42 11.24 -6.11
C THR A 31 -0.96 9.87 -6.51
N ASP A 32 -2.23 9.76 -6.92
CA ASP A 32 -2.82 8.47 -7.34
C ASP A 32 -2.06 7.85 -8.53
N LYS A 33 -1.71 8.67 -9.54
CA LYS A 33 -0.90 8.20 -10.67
C LYS A 33 0.50 7.75 -10.26
N TYR A 34 1.16 8.48 -9.36
CA TYR A 34 2.46 8.09 -8.85
C TYR A 34 2.38 6.75 -8.11
N LEU A 35 1.41 6.61 -7.20
CA LEU A 35 1.22 5.39 -6.42
C LEU A 35 0.97 4.18 -7.32
N ARG A 36 0.09 4.32 -8.33
CA ARG A 36 -0.23 3.22 -9.25
C ARG A 36 0.85 2.94 -10.28
N LEU A 37 1.47 3.95 -10.87
CA LEU A 37 2.33 3.74 -12.04
C LEU A 37 3.82 3.62 -11.69
N VAL A 38 4.21 4.14 -10.53
CA VAL A 38 5.60 4.18 -10.06
C VAL A 38 5.74 3.34 -8.80
N TYR A 39 5.10 3.72 -7.69
CA TYR A 39 5.33 3.08 -6.39
C TYR A 39 4.87 1.62 -6.35
N SER A 40 3.77 1.26 -7.03
CA SER A 40 3.31 -0.13 -7.14
C SER A 40 4.33 -1.09 -7.77
N LYS A 41 5.38 -0.56 -8.41
CA LYS A 41 6.47 -1.31 -9.06
C LYS A 41 7.74 -1.32 -8.23
N ASP A 42 7.76 -0.62 -7.10
CA ASP A 42 8.88 -0.65 -6.18
C ASP A 42 9.06 -2.06 -5.59
N GLU A 43 10.30 -2.53 -5.57
CA GLU A 43 10.63 -3.90 -5.18
C GLU A 43 10.37 -4.11 -3.68
N VAL A 44 10.78 -3.16 -2.84
CA VAL A 44 10.58 -3.23 -1.38
C VAL A 44 9.10 -3.21 -1.04
N PHE A 45 8.32 -2.35 -1.70
CA PHE A 45 6.87 -2.34 -1.56
C PHE A 45 6.26 -3.70 -1.94
N ARG A 46 6.61 -4.25 -3.12
CA ARG A 46 6.08 -5.55 -3.57
C ARG A 46 6.46 -6.67 -2.61
N GLU A 47 7.69 -6.70 -2.14
CA GLU A 47 8.15 -7.65 -1.12
C GLU A 47 7.33 -7.52 0.17
N SER A 48 7.04 -6.30 0.63
CA SER A 48 6.23 -6.06 1.84
C SER A 48 4.79 -6.55 1.70
N VAL A 49 4.22 -6.51 0.49
CA VAL A 49 2.89 -7.03 0.17
C VAL A 49 2.89 -8.56 0.06
N LEU A 50 3.97 -9.12 -0.48
CA LEU A 50 4.17 -10.56 -0.61
C LEU A 50 4.76 -11.22 0.64
N ASP A 51 5.06 -10.44 1.68
CA ASP A 51 5.43 -10.98 2.98
C ASP A 51 4.17 -11.32 3.79
N ARG A 52 4.07 -12.59 4.19
CA ARG A 52 2.99 -13.09 5.05
C ARG A 52 3.34 -13.06 6.53
N SER A 53 4.56 -12.66 6.88
CA SER A 53 4.96 -12.46 8.27
C SER A 53 4.11 -11.36 8.89
N ILE A 54 3.94 -11.36 10.21
CA ILE A 54 3.13 -10.36 10.92
C ILE A 54 4.02 -9.17 11.36
N ASN A 55 5.26 -9.08 10.86
CA ASN A 55 6.24 -8.11 11.32
C ASN A 55 6.57 -7.09 10.23
N MET A 56 5.94 -5.91 10.29
CA MET A 56 6.12 -4.79 9.36
C MET A 56 5.74 -5.11 7.91
N SER A 57 4.87 -6.10 7.70
CA SER A 57 4.35 -6.44 6.37
C SER A 57 2.98 -5.81 6.15
N PHE A 58 2.54 -5.80 4.89
CA PHE A 58 1.16 -5.43 4.58
C PHE A 58 0.14 -6.40 5.22
N ALA A 59 0.49 -7.67 5.35
CA ALA A 59 -0.39 -8.69 5.91
C ALA A 59 -0.73 -8.45 7.38
N GLU A 60 0.17 -7.82 8.14
CA GLU A 60 -0.02 -7.46 9.55
C GLU A 60 -1.35 -6.75 9.80
N ARG A 61 -1.77 -5.87 8.89
CA ARG A 61 -3.03 -5.10 8.95
C ARG A 61 -4.28 -5.97 9.08
N PHE A 62 -4.21 -7.24 8.70
CA PHE A 62 -5.34 -8.17 8.79
C PHE A 62 -5.25 -9.09 10.00
N PHE A 63 -4.04 -9.36 10.48
CA PHE A 63 -3.79 -10.24 11.63
C PHE A 63 -3.86 -9.50 12.97
N ILE A 64 -3.42 -8.24 13.02
CA ILE A 64 -3.40 -7.42 14.24
C ILE A 64 -4.11 -6.10 13.97
N VAL A 65 -5.36 -6.01 14.43
CA VAL A 65 -6.22 -4.84 14.25
C VAL A 65 -6.50 -4.14 15.58
N THR A 66 -6.64 -4.91 16.67
CA THR A 66 -6.97 -4.35 17.99
C THR A 66 -5.74 -4.23 18.89
N ASP A 67 -5.81 -3.33 19.88
CA ASP A 67 -4.76 -3.19 20.90
C ASP A 67 -4.56 -4.49 21.70
N GLU A 68 -5.62 -5.28 21.90
CA GLU A 68 -5.54 -6.57 22.57
C GLU A 68 -4.77 -7.60 21.75
N GLU A 69 -5.02 -7.66 20.43
CA GLU A 69 -4.27 -8.52 19.49
C GLU A 69 -2.80 -8.11 19.44
N ARG A 70 -2.52 -6.80 19.43
CA ARG A 70 -1.16 -6.25 19.47
C ARG A 70 -0.43 -6.65 20.74
N GLN A 71 -1.05 -6.39 21.90
CA GLN A 71 -0.47 -6.74 23.20
C GLN A 71 -0.24 -8.24 23.36
N LYS A 72 -1.12 -9.08 22.79
CA LYS A 72 -0.93 -10.53 22.79
C LYS A 72 0.31 -10.89 21.96
N PHE A 73 0.41 -10.38 20.73
CA PHE A 73 1.56 -10.61 19.86
C PHE A 73 2.87 -10.15 20.49
N ASP A 74 2.93 -8.96 21.08
CA ASP A 74 4.14 -8.42 21.71
C ASP A 74 4.63 -9.28 22.89
N ARG A 75 3.70 -9.95 23.60
CA ARG A 75 4.03 -10.82 24.74
C ARG A 75 4.43 -12.23 24.33
N THR A 76 3.83 -12.78 23.28
CA THR A 76 3.97 -14.21 22.94
C THR A 76 4.76 -14.45 21.67
N GLY A 77 4.93 -13.44 20.81
CA GLY A 77 5.42 -13.56 19.45
C GLY A 77 4.47 -14.32 18.51
N ALA A 78 3.23 -14.60 18.94
CA ALA A 78 2.29 -15.41 18.20
C ALA A 78 0.90 -14.75 18.14
N VAL A 79 0.33 -14.72 16.93
CA VAL A 79 -1.07 -14.37 16.73
C VAL A 79 -1.87 -15.65 16.62
N ASP A 80 -2.84 -15.78 17.52
CA ASP A 80 -3.90 -16.78 17.41
C ASP A 80 -5.02 -16.12 16.61
N TYR A 81 -5.15 -16.49 15.34
CA TYR A 81 -6.11 -15.88 14.44
C TYR A 81 -7.12 -16.89 13.93
N ASP A 82 -8.36 -16.45 13.84
CA ASP A 82 -9.38 -17.13 13.05
C ASP A 82 -9.24 -16.66 11.60
N LEU A 83 -9.01 -17.60 10.70
CA LEU A 83 -8.83 -17.30 9.28
C LEU A 83 -10.09 -16.65 8.69
N ASP A 84 -11.28 -17.01 9.16
CA ASP A 84 -12.53 -16.39 8.69
C ASP A 84 -12.60 -14.90 9.08
N VAL A 85 -12.05 -14.54 10.23
CA VAL A 85 -11.94 -13.14 10.68
C VAL A 85 -10.94 -12.37 9.83
N VAL A 86 -9.76 -12.96 9.54
CA VAL A 86 -8.75 -12.35 8.67
C VAL A 86 -9.32 -12.09 7.29
N GLU A 87 -10.05 -13.05 6.71
CA GLU A 87 -10.67 -12.89 5.40
C GLU A 87 -11.76 -11.83 5.38
N ALA A 88 -12.57 -11.74 6.44
CA ALA A 88 -13.56 -10.68 6.57
C ALA A 88 -12.88 -9.30 6.56
N ARG A 89 -11.75 -9.15 7.25
CA ARG A 89 -10.96 -7.90 7.27
C ARG A 89 -10.38 -7.56 5.90
N VAL A 90 -9.85 -8.55 5.18
CA VAL A 90 -9.37 -8.36 3.79
C VAL A 90 -10.51 -7.89 2.88
N ARG A 91 -11.68 -8.52 2.96
CA ARG A 91 -12.85 -8.13 2.14
C ARG A 91 -13.35 -6.73 2.47
N VAL A 92 -13.28 -6.32 3.74
CA VAL A 92 -13.61 -4.95 4.17
C VAL A 92 -12.61 -3.95 3.58
N TYR A 93 -11.31 -4.22 3.68
CA TYR A 93 -10.26 -3.34 3.15
C TYR A 93 -10.40 -3.12 1.64
N PHE A 94 -10.57 -4.21 0.88
CA PHE A 94 -10.74 -4.15 -0.57
C PHE A 94 -12.20 -3.95 -1.00
N GLY A 95 -13.06 -3.33 -0.18
CA GLY A 95 -14.51 -3.25 -0.44
C GLY A 95 -14.90 -2.67 -1.81
N ALA A 96 -14.08 -1.77 -2.37
CA ALA A 96 -14.27 -1.21 -3.72
C ALA A 96 -13.81 -2.14 -4.86
N ARG A 97 -13.01 -3.18 -4.55
CA ARG A 97 -12.42 -4.15 -5.47
C ARG A 97 -12.56 -5.59 -4.93
N PRO A 98 -13.80 -6.14 -4.89
CA PRO A 98 -14.04 -7.48 -4.34
C PRO A 98 -13.29 -8.61 -5.05
N ASP A 99 -12.98 -8.40 -6.34
CA ASP A 99 -12.18 -9.31 -7.16
C ASP A 99 -10.73 -9.41 -6.67
N ILE A 100 -10.12 -8.27 -6.31
CA ILE A 100 -8.78 -8.22 -5.71
C ILE A 100 -8.82 -8.77 -4.28
N ALA A 101 -9.89 -8.48 -3.54
CA ALA A 101 -10.10 -9.04 -2.20
C ALA A 101 -10.01 -10.58 -2.22
N GLU A 102 -10.71 -11.22 -3.16
CA GLU A 102 -10.73 -12.68 -3.25
C GLU A 102 -9.36 -13.24 -3.68
N LYS A 103 -8.66 -12.58 -4.62
CA LYS A 103 -7.27 -12.94 -4.96
C LYS A 103 -6.36 -12.90 -3.72
N TYR A 104 -6.47 -11.84 -2.92
CA TYR A 104 -5.64 -11.67 -1.72
C TYR A 104 -6.00 -12.69 -0.63
N VAL A 105 -7.28 -13.01 -0.44
CA VAL A 105 -7.71 -14.10 0.46
C VAL A 105 -7.11 -15.44 0.03
N GLN A 106 -7.18 -15.79 -1.25
CA GLN A 106 -6.60 -17.03 -1.77
C GLN A 106 -5.08 -17.05 -1.62
N TYR A 107 -4.42 -15.91 -1.78
CA TYR A 107 -3.00 -15.74 -1.52
C TYR A 107 -2.64 -16.01 -0.05
N ILE A 108 -3.37 -15.43 0.92
CA ILE A 108 -3.14 -15.70 2.36
C ILE A 108 -3.27 -17.20 2.65
N ARG A 109 -4.32 -17.84 2.11
CA ARG A 109 -4.61 -19.27 2.31
C ARG A 109 -3.52 -20.19 1.73
N THR A 110 -3.09 -19.92 0.51
CA THR A 110 -2.29 -20.86 -0.28
C THR A 110 -0.81 -20.51 -0.36
N GLY A 111 -0.44 -19.25 -0.07
CA GLY A 111 0.90 -18.71 -0.28
C GLY A 111 1.30 -18.54 -1.74
N LYS A 112 0.36 -18.71 -2.68
CA LYS A 112 0.61 -18.58 -4.12
C LYS A 112 0.73 -17.11 -4.51
N GLN A 113 1.96 -16.63 -4.66
CA GLN A 113 2.25 -15.23 -4.96
C GLN A 113 1.78 -14.80 -6.37
N ASP A 114 1.64 -15.72 -7.32
CA ASP A 114 1.13 -15.46 -8.68
C ASP A 114 -0.33 -15.00 -8.71
N LEU A 115 -1.05 -15.11 -7.59
CA LEU A 115 -2.38 -14.54 -7.40
C LEU A 115 -2.37 -13.02 -7.21
N ILE A 116 -1.22 -12.45 -6.81
CA ILE A 116 -1.05 -11.00 -6.60
C ILE A 116 -0.39 -10.44 -7.85
N ASP A 117 -1.22 -9.86 -8.73
CA ASP A 117 -0.79 -9.26 -9.98
C ASP A 117 -0.55 -7.74 -9.85
N ASP A 118 -0.09 -7.12 -10.93
CA ASP A 118 0.17 -5.68 -10.98
C ASP A 118 -1.05 -4.86 -10.56
N GLU A 119 -2.25 -5.31 -10.92
CA GLU A 119 -3.49 -4.62 -10.52
C GLU A 119 -3.71 -4.67 -9.00
N ALA A 120 -3.42 -5.78 -8.34
CA ALA A 120 -3.47 -5.87 -6.89
C ALA A 120 -2.47 -4.91 -6.23
N PHE A 121 -1.23 -4.83 -6.73
CA PHE A 121 -0.23 -3.88 -6.24
C PHE A 121 -0.67 -2.42 -6.44
N GLU A 122 -1.25 -2.09 -7.58
CA GLU A 122 -1.79 -0.75 -7.87
C GLU A 122 -2.90 -0.34 -6.90
N VAL A 123 -3.83 -1.27 -6.62
CA VAL A 123 -4.91 -1.04 -5.66
C VAL A 123 -4.36 -0.84 -4.26
N ILE A 124 -3.44 -1.70 -3.81
CA ILE A 124 -2.84 -1.59 -2.47
C ILE A 124 -2.07 -0.28 -2.34
N ALA A 125 -1.22 0.06 -3.31
CA ALA A 125 -0.43 1.29 -3.31
C ALA A 125 -1.31 2.55 -3.24
N SER A 126 -2.45 2.57 -3.96
CA SER A 126 -3.35 3.72 -3.99
C SER A 126 -4.36 3.78 -2.83
N SER A 127 -4.48 2.72 -2.04
CA SER A 127 -5.44 2.66 -0.91
C SER A 127 -4.95 3.40 0.34
N ASP A 128 -3.66 3.68 0.44
CA ASP A 128 -3.05 4.36 1.58
C ASP A 128 -2.00 5.40 1.11
N PRO A 129 -2.44 6.60 0.69
CA PRO A 129 -1.56 7.63 0.16
C PRO A 129 -0.80 8.41 1.26
N GLU A 130 -0.87 7.97 2.51
CA GLU A 130 -0.25 8.67 3.64
C GLU A 130 1.27 8.84 3.42
N GLY A 131 1.78 10.04 3.73
CA GLY A 131 3.20 10.37 3.54
C GLY A 131 3.62 10.69 2.10
N VAL A 132 2.70 10.76 1.14
CA VAL A 132 2.99 11.16 -0.25
C VAL A 132 2.40 12.54 -0.58
N ALA A 133 3.26 13.47 -0.97
CA ALA A 133 2.88 14.83 -1.36
C ALA A 133 3.15 15.10 -2.84
N ALA A 134 2.25 15.85 -3.49
CA ALA A 134 2.41 16.31 -4.86
C ALA A 134 2.45 17.85 -4.91
N LEU A 135 3.56 18.39 -5.38
CA LEU A 135 3.81 19.83 -5.48
C LEU A 135 3.79 20.26 -6.95
N ALA A 136 3.01 21.28 -7.28
CA ALA A 136 2.92 21.76 -8.65
C ALA A 136 4.24 22.46 -9.04
N LEU A 137 4.88 22.03 -10.14
CA LEU A 137 6.20 22.56 -10.52
C LEU A 137 6.16 24.04 -10.89
N ASP A 138 5.02 24.55 -11.38
CA ASP A 138 4.81 25.97 -11.68
C ASP A 138 4.82 26.84 -10.41
N GLU A 139 4.45 26.28 -9.26
CA GLU A 139 4.46 26.98 -7.97
C GLU A 139 5.86 27.04 -7.36
N LEU A 140 6.74 26.09 -7.70
CA LEU A 140 8.12 26.04 -7.20
C LEU A 140 9.07 27.01 -7.91
N GLN A 141 8.71 27.50 -9.10
CA GLN A 141 9.55 28.45 -9.86
C GLN A 141 9.62 29.86 -9.24
N HIS A 142 8.87 30.09 -8.16
CA HIS A 142 8.77 31.37 -7.47
C HIS A 142 9.40 31.36 -6.06
N LEU A 143 10.08 30.27 -5.69
CA LEU A 143 10.91 30.13 -4.49
C LEU A 143 12.38 30.43 -4.80
#